data_AF-A0A519TH25-F1
#
_entry.id   AF-A0A519TH25-F1
#
_cell.length_a   1.000
_cell.length_b   1.000
_cell.length_c   1.000
_cell.angle_alpha   90.00
_cell.angle_beta   90.00
_cell.angle_gamma   90.00
#
_symmetry.space_group_name_H-M   'P 1'
#
loop_
_entity.id
_entity.type
_entity.pdbx_description
1 polymer ?
#
loop_
_entity_poly.entity_id
_entity_poly.type
_entity_poly.pdbx_seq_one_letter_code
_entity_poly.pdbx_strand_id
1 'polypeptide(L)'
;MSAVVPYMLKTDDNPSGVDKSTFDDMIENLGKDRFGFLSDFGKKFYGQGVLSHPVSQGVLDWTAQLAFPASPRATSQCVKAFGETDFRQDMKAINVPTLFIYGSADDIVPPATGAQAAVKLVPNAQIVGYDGEPHGLHITSKDRLNRDILTFVDGLPVQEDYDNSEPESLPRRTENNATTY
;
A
#
# COMPACT_ATOMS: atom_id res chain seq x y z
N MET A 1 5.83 0.50 2.96
CA MET A 1 4.36 0.66 2.97
C MET A 1 3.82 0.12 1.65
N SER A 2 2.72 -0.63 1.68
CA SER A 2 2.02 -1.23 0.51
C SER A 2 2.98 -1.88 -0.47
N ALA A 3 3.93 -2.65 0.06
CA ALA A 3 5.09 -3.12 -0.67
C ALA A 3 4.80 -4.43 -1.40
N VAL A 4 5.28 -4.53 -2.64
CA VAL A 4 5.13 -5.71 -3.54
C VAL A 4 6.02 -6.90 -3.15
N VAL A 5 6.76 -6.77 -2.05
CA VAL A 5 7.59 -7.83 -1.49
C VAL A 5 6.72 -8.79 -0.68
N PRO A 6 7.09 -10.08 -0.57
CA PRO A 6 8.35 -10.65 -1.02
C PRO A 6 8.29 -11.23 -2.43
N TYR A 7 7.11 -11.61 -2.94
CA TYR A 7 6.97 -12.08 -4.32
C TYR A 7 5.49 -12.13 -4.73
N MET A 8 5.13 -11.39 -5.79
CA MET A 8 3.74 -11.29 -6.23
C MET A 8 3.31 -12.42 -7.15
N LEU A 9 4.15 -12.83 -8.11
CA LEU A 9 3.76 -13.81 -9.12
C LEU A 9 3.48 -15.18 -8.50
N LYS A 10 2.37 -15.77 -8.92
CA LYS A 10 2.03 -17.15 -8.60
C LYS A 10 2.95 -18.13 -9.33
N THR A 11 3.56 -19.02 -8.57
CA THR A 11 4.41 -20.12 -9.05
C THR A 11 4.12 -21.37 -8.23
N ASP A 12 4.69 -22.51 -8.61
CA ASP A 12 4.53 -23.77 -7.87
C ASP A 12 4.98 -23.65 -6.40
N ASP A 13 6.00 -22.83 -6.15
CA ASP A 13 6.55 -22.53 -4.82
C ASP A 13 6.01 -21.20 -4.21
N ASN A 14 5.05 -20.55 -4.88
CA ASN A 14 4.29 -19.39 -4.40
C ASN A 14 2.81 -19.50 -4.82
N PRO A 15 2.07 -20.52 -4.36
CA PRO A 15 0.73 -20.83 -4.90
C PRO A 15 -0.34 -19.79 -4.53
N SER A 16 -0.09 -18.96 -3.51
CA SER A 16 -0.96 -17.86 -3.09
C SER A 16 -0.71 -16.56 -3.86
N GLY A 17 0.26 -16.52 -4.76
CA GLY A 17 0.56 -15.35 -5.58
C GLY A 17 -0.56 -14.98 -6.56
N VAL A 18 -0.38 -13.85 -7.23
CA VAL A 18 -1.26 -13.34 -8.28
C VAL A 18 -0.95 -14.02 -9.61
N ASP A 19 -2.00 -14.46 -10.31
CA ASP A 19 -1.86 -15.13 -11.61
C ASP A 19 -1.17 -14.21 -12.63
N LYS A 20 -0.26 -14.79 -13.44
CA LYS A 20 0.52 -14.06 -14.45
C LYS A 20 -0.35 -13.23 -15.40
N SER A 21 -1.52 -13.78 -15.77
CA SER A 21 -2.49 -13.12 -16.64
C SER A 21 -2.90 -11.74 -16.14
N THR A 22 -2.95 -11.53 -14.81
CA THR A 22 -3.28 -10.21 -14.24
C THR A 22 -2.26 -9.15 -14.68
N PHE A 23 -0.97 -9.46 -14.63
CA PHE A 23 0.09 -8.54 -15.04
C PHE A 23 0.14 -8.38 -16.57
N ASP A 24 -0.09 -9.47 -17.31
CA ASP A 24 -0.14 -9.43 -18.77
C ASP A 24 -1.32 -8.56 -19.27
N ASP A 25 -2.49 -8.69 -18.65
CA ASP A 25 -3.68 -7.87 -18.93
C ASP A 25 -3.43 -6.39 -18.60
N MET A 26 -2.72 -6.08 -17.51
CA MET A 26 -2.33 -4.71 -17.20
C MET A 26 -1.45 -4.12 -18.31
N ILE A 27 -0.46 -4.87 -18.79
CA ILE A 27 0.44 -4.44 -19.87
C ILE A 27 -0.33 -4.27 -21.19
N GLU A 28 -1.24 -5.18 -21.50
CA GLU A 28 -2.07 -5.09 -22.69
C GLU A 28 -2.97 -3.85 -22.65
N ASN A 29 -3.64 -3.60 -21.52
CA ASN A 29 -4.54 -2.44 -21.37
C ASN A 29 -3.78 -1.11 -21.36
N LEU A 30 -2.57 -1.06 -20.79
CA LEU A 30 -1.66 0.07 -20.93
C LEU A 30 -1.31 0.38 -22.40
N GLY A 31 -1.29 -0.65 -23.26
CA GLY A 31 -1.08 -0.50 -24.71
C GLY A 31 -2.34 -0.10 -25.48
N LYS A 32 -3.53 -0.58 -25.06
CA LYS A 32 -4.82 -0.30 -25.71
C LYS A 32 -5.35 1.10 -25.42
N ASP A 33 -5.47 1.45 -24.15
CA ASP A 33 -5.93 2.76 -23.68
C ASP A 33 -5.18 3.13 -22.41
N ARG A 34 -4.01 3.73 -22.61
CA ARG A 34 -3.13 4.14 -21.52
C ARG A 34 -3.81 5.10 -20.56
N PHE A 35 -4.49 6.12 -21.06
CA PHE A 35 -5.05 7.17 -20.21
C PHE A 35 -6.27 6.66 -19.45
N GLY A 36 -7.14 5.87 -20.08
CA GLY A 36 -8.23 5.18 -19.42
C GLY A 36 -7.72 4.23 -18.34
N PHE A 37 -6.78 3.35 -18.69
CA PHE A 37 -6.19 2.41 -17.73
C PHE A 37 -5.56 3.13 -16.53
N LEU A 38 -4.73 4.15 -16.76
CA LEU A 38 -4.06 4.88 -15.66
C LEU A 38 -5.06 5.66 -14.79
N SER A 39 -6.13 6.20 -15.38
CA SER A 39 -7.18 6.90 -14.62
C SER A 39 -7.95 5.93 -13.72
N ASP A 40 -8.33 4.76 -14.25
CA ASP A 40 -9.06 3.74 -13.49
C ASP A 40 -8.17 3.06 -12.46
N PHE A 41 -6.88 2.86 -12.78
CA PHE A 41 -5.89 2.39 -11.82
C PHE A 41 -5.73 3.39 -10.67
N GLY A 42 -5.67 4.70 -10.96
CA GLY A 42 -5.63 5.75 -9.94
C GLY A 42 -6.84 5.73 -9.01
N LYS A 43 -8.05 5.51 -9.54
CA LYS A 43 -9.25 5.31 -8.71
C LYS A 43 -9.11 4.12 -7.77
N LYS A 44 -8.71 2.95 -8.29
CA LYS A 44 -8.48 1.74 -7.47
C LYS A 44 -7.42 1.95 -6.41
N PHE A 45 -6.32 2.60 -6.78
CA PHE A 45 -5.20 2.92 -5.89
C PHE A 45 -5.65 3.70 -4.65
N TYR A 46 -6.62 4.61 -4.78
CA TYR A 46 -7.17 5.37 -3.65
C TYR A 46 -8.52 4.84 -3.13
N GLY A 47 -8.96 3.64 -3.51
CA GLY A 47 -10.25 3.07 -3.06
C GLY A 47 -11.48 3.87 -3.49
N GLN A 48 -11.38 4.58 -4.62
CA GLN A 48 -12.43 5.42 -5.16
C GLN A 48 -13.55 4.56 -5.78
N GLY A 49 -14.77 4.69 -5.27
CA GLY A 49 -15.95 3.95 -5.74
C GLY A 49 -17.17 4.85 -5.93
N VAL A 50 -18.34 4.22 -6.15
CA VAL A 50 -19.62 4.92 -6.33
C VAL A 50 -20.12 5.56 -5.04
N LEU A 51 -19.88 4.92 -3.91
CA LEU A 51 -20.30 5.37 -2.57
C LEU A 51 -19.11 5.81 -1.69
N SER A 52 -17.89 5.50 -2.11
CA SER A 52 -16.66 5.79 -1.37
C SER A 52 -15.82 6.80 -2.13
N HIS A 53 -15.48 7.92 -1.47
CA HIS A 53 -14.64 8.96 -2.04
C HIS A 53 -13.51 9.37 -1.08
N PRO A 54 -12.49 8.51 -0.89
CA PRO A 54 -11.42 8.76 0.08
C PRO A 54 -10.52 9.96 -0.32
N VAL A 55 -10.51 10.32 -1.60
CA VAL A 55 -9.77 11.47 -2.13
C VAL A 55 -10.66 12.35 -3.00
N SER A 56 -10.27 13.62 -3.17
CA SER A 56 -10.95 14.54 -4.07
C SER A 56 -10.61 14.27 -5.54
N GLN A 57 -11.46 14.76 -6.46
CA GLN A 57 -11.14 14.73 -7.89
C GLN A 57 -9.81 15.42 -8.20
N GLY A 58 -9.47 16.51 -7.51
CA GLY A 58 -8.20 17.21 -7.69
C GLY A 58 -6.98 16.33 -7.37
N VAL A 59 -7.09 15.39 -6.42
CA VAL A 59 -6.03 14.40 -6.16
C VAL A 59 -5.94 13.41 -7.31
N LEU A 60 -7.06 12.91 -7.83
CA LEU A 60 -7.08 12.01 -8.97
C LEU A 60 -6.47 12.67 -10.22
N ASP A 61 -6.86 13.93 -10.48
CA ASP A 61 -6.35 14.72 -11.61
C ASP A 61 -4.85 14.99 -11.47
N TRP A 62 -4.39 15.27 -10.26
CA TRP A 62 -2.96 15.45 -9.96
C TRP A 62 -2.18 14.14 -10.18
N THR A 63 -2.68 13.01 -9.67
CA THR A 63 -2.05 11.69 -9.89
C THR A 63 -1.99 11.34 -11.37
N ALA A 64 -3.06 11.63 -12.13
CA ALA A 64 -3.09 11.47 -13.57
C ALA A 64 -2.03 12.35 -14.27
N GLN A 65 -1.88 13.62 -13.86
CA GLN A 65 -0.86 14.53 -14.38
C GLN A 65 0.58 14.05 -14.14
N LEU A 66 0.81 13.29 -13.06
CA LEU A 66 2.11 12.63 -12.81
C LEU A 66 2.30 11.39 -13.69
N ALA A 67 1.26 10.58 -13.87
CA ALA A 67 1.36 9.28 -14.54
C ALA A 67 1.33 9.38 -16.08
N PHE A 68 0.52 10.26 -16.63
CA PHE A 68 0.30 10.43 -18.07
C PHE A 68 1.57 10.71 -18.88
N PRO A 69 2.47 11.62 -18.48
CA PRO A 69 3.68 11.91 -19.24
C PRO A 69 4.76 10.82 -19.12
N ALA A 70 4.59 9.83 -18.23
CA ALA A 70 5.57 8.76 -18.07
C ALA A 70 5.74 7.94 -19.35
N SER A 71 6.96 7.45 -19.59
CA SER A 71 7.28 6.61 -20.75
C SER A 71 6.38 5.36 -20.79
N PRO A 72 5.65 5.11 -21.90
CA PRO A 72 4.79 3.93 -22.02
C PRO A 72 5.55 2.62 -21.80
N ARG A 73 6.75 2.54 -22.39
CA ARG A 73 7.65 1.40 -22.20
C ARG A 73 8.03 1.23 -20.74
N ALA A 74 8.44 2.32 -20.07
CA ALA A 74 8.86 2.25 -18.67
C ALA A 74 7.70 1.77 -17.77
N THR A 75 6.49 2.29 -17.96
CA THR A 75 5.32 1.86 -17.19
C THR A 75 5.02 0.38 -17.37
N SER A 76 5.04 -0.15 -18.59
CA SER A 76 4.85 -1.60 -18.81
C SER A 76 5.98 -2.44 -18.21
N GLN A 77 7.21 -1.95 -18.21
CA GLN A 77 8.33 -2.63 -17.56
C GLN A 77 8.21 -2.59 -16.03
N CYS A 78 7.66 -1.53 -15.44
CA CYS A 78 7.36 -1.49 -14.01
C CYS A 78 6.35 -2.58 -13.62
N VAL A 79 5.32 -2.83 -14.45
CA VAL A 79 4.37 -3.94 -14.21
C VAL A 79 5.07 -5.28 -14.13
N LYS A 80 5.97 -5.57 -15.07
CA LYS A 80 6.79 -6.78 -15.02
C LYS A 80 7.69 -6.80 -13.79
N ALA A 81 8.36 -5.70 -13.49
CA ALA A 81 9.28 -5.62 -12.38
C ALA A 81 8.58 -5.90 -11.04
N PHE A 82 7.47 -5.24 -10.73
CA PHE A 82 6.78 -5.49 -9.46
C PHE A 82 6.03 -6.82 -9.43
N GLY A 83 5.57 -7.33 -10.58
CA GLY A 83 4.85 -8.59 -10.65
C GLY A 83 5.77 -9.80 -10.55
N GLU A 84 6.91 -9.77 -11.24
CA GLU A 84 7.74 -10.95 -11.52
C GLU A 84 9.06 -10.99 -10.73
N THR A 85 9.43 -9.93 -10.00
CA THR A 85 10.66 -9.94 -9.19
C THR A 85 10.45 -10.67 -7.88
N ASP A 86 11.30 -11.68 -7.62
CA ASP A 86 11.33 -12.45 -6.38
C ASP A 86 12.35 -11.86 -5.40
N PHE A 87 11.86 -11.24 -4.34
CA PHE A 87 12.67 -10.63 -3.27
C PHE A 87 12.83 -11.55 -2.05
N ARG A 88 12.36 -12.80 -2.08
CA ARG A 88 12.35 -13.69 -0.89
C ARG A 88 13.75 -13.91 -0.30
N GLN A 89 14.80 -13.90 -1.12
CA GLN A 89 16.19 -13.99 -0.63
C GLN A 89 16.69 -12.65 -0.09
N ASP A 90 16.37 -11.55 -0.76
CA ASP A 90 16.76 -10.20 -0.31
C ASP A 90 16.17 -9.87 1.06
N MET A 91 14.91 -10.25 1.30
CA MET A 91 14.24 -10.03 2.60
C MET A 91 14.99 -10.70 3.76
N LYS A 92 15.57 -11.88 3.54
CA LYS A 92 16.34 -12.59 4.58
C LYS A 92 17.66 -11.91 4.91
N ALA A 93 18.18 -11.07 4.02
CA ALA A 93 19.40 -10.30 4.24
C ALA A 93 19.16 -9.05 5.09
N ILE A 94 17.90 -8.63 5.28
CA ILE A 94 17.55 -7.47 6.10
C ILE A 94 17.75 -7.83 7.58
N ASN A 95 18.69 -7.14 8.23
CA ASN A 95 19.09 -7.38 9.62
C ASN A 95 18.98 -6.13 10.51
N VAL A 96 18.26 -5.11 10.05
CA VAL A 96 17.98 -3.87 10.76
C VAL A 96 16.49 -3.77 11.09
N PRO A 97 16.07 -2.97 12.10
CA PRO A 97 14.66 -2.74 12.39
C PRO A 97 13.90 -2.37 11.11
N THR A 98 12.76 -3.02 10.89
CA THR A 98 11.95 -2.84 9.68
C THR A 98 10.48 -2.72 10.04
N LEU A 99 9.76 -1.82 9.39
CA LEU A 99 8.31 -1.64 9.55
C LEU A 99 7.59 -1.91 8.23
N PHE A 100 6.66 -2.86 8.26
CA PHE A 100 5.70 -3.10 7.19
C PHE A 100 4.38 -2.38 7.49
N ILE A 101 3.87 -1.63 6.54
CA ILE A 101 2.60 -0.89 6.65
C ILE A 101 1.74 -1.27 5.46
N TYR A 102 0.46 -1.57 5.65
CA TYR A 102 -0.47 -1.89 4.58
C TYR A 102 -1.91 -1.46 4.91
N GLY A 103 -2.73 -1.25 3.88
CA GLY A 103 -4.18 -1.05 4.02
C GLY A 103 -4.92 -2.37 3.87
N SER A 104 -5.93 -2.63 4.71
CA SER A 104 -6.67 -3.91 4.65
C SER A 104 -7.55 -4.04 3.40
N ALA A 105 -7.89 -2.92 2.75
CA ALA A 105 -8.64 -2.85 1.49
C ALA A 105 -7.73 -2.53 0.28
N ASP A 106 -6.43 -2.89 0.36
CA ASP A 106 -5.49 -2.74 -0.76
C ASP A 106 -5.70 -3.81 -1.83
N ASP A 107 -6.44 -3.44 -2.89
CA ASP A 107 -6.70 -4.29 -4.05
C ASP A 107 -5.57 -4.28 -5.10
N ILE A 108 -4.53 -3.45 -4.92
CA ILE A 108 -3.39 -3.37 -5.84
C ILE A 108 -2.30 -4.35 -5.42
N VAL A 109 -2.01 -4.39 -4.12
CA VAL A 109 -1.05 -5.31 -3.50
C VAL A 109 -1.74 -5.97 -2.31
N PRO A 110 -2.39 -7.13 -2.52
CA PRO A 110 -3.11 -7.82 -1.46
C PRO A 110 -2.19 -8.06 -0.25
N PRO A 111 -2.63 -7.73 0.99
CA PRO A 111 -1.78 -7.84 2.17
C PRO A 111 -1.16 -9.22 2.38
N ALA A 112 -1.91 -10.27 2.02
CA ALA A 112 -1.50 -11.66 2.13
C ALA A 112 -0.28 -12.01 1.26
N THR A 113 -0.16 -11.45 0.06
CA THR A 113 1.00 -11.64 -0.83
C THR A 113 2.08 -10.58 -0.64
N GLY A 114 1.72 -9.44 -0.05
CA GLY A 114 2.61 -8.32 0.26
C GLY A 114 3.15 -8.37 1.69
N ALA A 115 2.81 -7.33 2.46
CA ALA A 115 3.33 -7.07 3.81
C ALA A 115 3.24 -8.27 4.78
N GLN A 116 2.13 -9.02 4.78
CA GLN A 116 1.94 -10.16 5.69
C GLN A 116 2.83 -11.36 5.32
N ALA A 117 3.20 -11.51 4.05
CA ALA A 117 4.20 -12.49 3.62
C ALA A 117 5.62 -12.00 3.92
N ALA A 118 5.90 -10.70 3.71
CA ALA A 118 7.23 -10.14 3.85
C ALA A 118 7.71 -10.10 5.31
N VAL A 119 6.83 -9.73 6.26
CA VAL A 119 7.18 -9.63 7.69
C VAL A 119 7.71 -10.96 8.24
N LYS A 120 7.25 -12.10 7.70
CA LYS A 120 7.68 -13.45 8.12
C LYS A 120 9.13 -13.76 7.72
N LEU A 121 9.71 -13.00 6.78
CA LEU A 121 11.05 -13.23 6.24
C LEU A 121 12.11 -12.30 6.84
N VAL A 122 11.69 -11.21 7.50
CA VAL A 122 12.59 -10.20 8.06
C VAL A 122 12.63 -10.33 9.59
N PRO A 123 13.77 -10.69 10.19
CA PRO A 123 13.91 -10.75 11.64
C PRO A 123 13.65 -9.40 12.31
N ASN A 124 12.97 -9.40 13.46
CA ASN A 124 12.64 -8.20 14.24
C ASN A 124 11.83 -7.14 13.48
N ALA A 125 11.11 -7.53 12.43
CA ALA A 125 10.20 -6.64 11.73
C ALA A 125 8.92 -6.41 12.55
N GLN A 126 8.42 -5.18 12.48
CA GLN A 126 7.08 -4.80 12.91
C GLN A 126 6.16 -4.75 11.70
N ILE A 127 4.86 -4.97 11.92
CA ILE A 127 3.83 -4.83 10.90
C ILE A 127 2.64 -4.07 11.46
N VAL A 128 2.05 -3.17 10.69
CA VAL A 128 0.82 -2.46 11.06
C VAL A 128 -0.15 -2.44 9.89
N GLY A 129 -1.38 -2.84 10.17
CA GLY A 129 -2.51 -2.79 9.24
C GLY A 129 -3.36 -1.54 9.46
N TYR A 130 -3.86 -0.97 8.38
CA TYR A 130 -4.77 0.16 8.39
C TYR A 130 -6.13 -0.30 7.89
N ASP A 131 -7.08 -0.43 8.81
CA ASP A 131 -8.39 -0.99 8.46
C ASP A 131 -9.18 -0.11 7.49
N GLY A 132 -9.77 -0.72 6.47
CA GLY A 132 -10.51 -0.07 5.39
C GLY A 132 -9.67 0.77 4.44
N GLU A 133 -8.38 0.95 4.70
CA GLU A 133 -7.53 1.81 3.88
C GLU A 133 -7.10 1.12 2.57
N PRO A 134 -7.04 1.86 1.45
CA PRO A 134 -6.60 1.34 0.16
C PRO A 134 -5.08 1.37 0.04
N HIS A 135 -4.56 1.04 -1.14
CA HIS A 135 -3.13 1.13 -1.44
C HIS A 135 -2.54 2.53 -1.17
N GLY A 136 -3.29 3.57 -1.53
CA GLY A 136 -2.95 4.98 -1.42
C GLY A 136 -3.04 5.56 0.00
N LEU A 137 -2.84 4.76 1.04
CA LEU A 137 -3.01 5.13 2.46
C LEU A 137 -2.15 6.32 2.92
N HIS A 138 -1.07 6.63 2.19
CA HIS A 138 -0.27 7.84 2.44
C HIS A 138 -0.98 9.16 2.14
N ILE A 139 -2.06 9.12 1.37
CA ILE A 139 -2.93 10.29 1.17
C ILE A 139 -4.16 10.21 2.06
N THR A 140 -4.84 9.06 2.07
CA THR A 140 -6.13 8.88 2.75
C THR A 140 -5.98 8.82 4.28
N SER A 141 -4.84 8.33 4.78
CA SER A 141 -4.56 8.11 6.20
C SER A 141 -3.26 8.79 6.69
N LYS A 142 -2.86 9.87 6.01
CA LYS A 142 -1.55 10.55 6.17
C LYS A 142 -1.16 10.90 7.61
N ASP A 143 -2.12 11.33 8.44
CA ASP A 143 -1.81 11.79 9.81
C ASP A 143 -1.45 10.61 10.72
N ARG A 144 -2.19 9.50 10.60
CA ARG A 144 -1.87 8.25 11.29
C ARG A 144 -0.54 7.69 10.77
N LEU A 145 -0.36 7.66 9.44
CA LEU A 145 0.89 7.19 8.82
C LEU A 145 2.11 7.94 9.34
N ASN A 146 2.06 9.28 9.36
CA ASN A 146 3.17 10.09 9.82
C ASN A 146 3.50 9.82 11.29
N ARG A 147 2.48 9.66 12.15
CA ARG A 147 2.67 9.33 13.56
C ARG A 147 3.33 7.96 13.75
N ASP A 148 2.88 6.95 13.02
CA ASP A 148 3.40 5.59 13.14
C ASP A 148 4.86 5.51 12.62
N ILE A 149 5.18 6.22 11.54
CA ILE A 149 6.56 6.35 11.04
C ILE A 149 7.45 7.03 12.09
N LEU A 150 7.00 8.13 12.68
CA LEU A 150 7.76 8.82 13.74
C LEU A 150 7.98 7.91 14.96
N THR A 151 6.92 7.20 15.39
CA THR A 151 6.98 6.24 16.49
C THR A 151 8.05 5.17 16.24
N PHE A 152 8.08 4.62 15.01
CA PHE A 152 9.08 3.64 14.62
C PHE A 152 10.51 4.20 14.59
N VAL A 153 10.69 5.41 14.04
CA VAL A 153 11.99 6.08 13.97
C VAL A 153 12.53 6.41 15.37
N ASP A 154 11.65 6.71 16.33
CA ASP A 154 12.00 6.91 17.74
C ASP A 154 12.33 5.60 18.49
N GLY A 155 12.32 4.45 17.78
CA GLY A 155 12.63 3.13 18.35
C GLY A 155 11.49 2.55 19.20
N LEU A 156 10.29 3.13 19.13
CA LEU A 156 9.12 2.67 19.85
C LEU A 156 8.34 1.63 19.03
N PRO A 157 7.64 0.70 19.69
CA PRO A 157 6.75 -0.21 18.98
C PRO A 157 5.57 0.58 18.39
N VAL A 158 5.30 0.36 17.10
CA VAL A 158 4.11 0.86 16.42
C VAL A 158 2.93 -0.02 16.80
N GLN A 159 1.80 0.60 17.15
CA GLN A 159 0.61 -0.14 17.57
C GLN A 159 -0.01 -0.89 16.39
N GLU A 160 -0.20 -2.20 16.58
CA GLU A 160 -0.93 -3.07 15.66
C GLU A 160 -2.45 -2.83 15.82
N ASP A 161 -2.99 -1.72 15.32
CA ASP A 161 -4.46 -1.60 15.29
C ASP A 161 -5.02 -2.43 14.13
N TYR A 162 -5.05 -3.75 14.33
CA TYR A 162 -5.93 -4.72 13.67
C TYR A 162 -6.64 -5.50 14.77
N ASP A 163 -7.76 -4.96 15.22
CA ASP A 163 -8.65 -5.60 16.19
C ASP A 163 -9.53 -6.64 15.49
N ASN A 164 -9.40 -7.92 15.84
CA ASN A 164 -10.34 -8.98 15.44
C ASN A 164 -11.56 -9.04 16.39
N SER A 165 -11.77 -8.04 17.25
CA SER A 165 -12.73 -8.06 18.35
C SER A 165 -13.20 -6.66 18.81
N GLU A 166 -14.10 -6.03 18.05
CA GLU A 166 -14.88 -4.80 18.34
C GLU A 166 -14.31 -3.70 19.27
N PRO A 167 -14.43 -2.40 18.88
CA PRO A 167 -13.59 -1.35 19.44
C PRO A 167 -14.00 -0.92 20.85
N GLU A 168 -13.08 -1.00 21.81
CA GLU A 168 -13.10 -0.12 22.97
C GLU A 168 -12.54 1.26 22.59
N SER A 169 -13.39 2.28 22.72
CA SER A 169 -13.10 3.67 22.41
C SER A 169 -11.91 4.23 23.20
N LEU A 170 -10.86 4.68 22.50
CA LEU A 170 -9.81 5.50 23.12
C LEU A 170 -10.26 6.97 23.29
N PRO A 171 -9.82 7.63 24.37
CA PRO A 171 -10.35 8.93 24.79
C PRO A 171 -10.00 10.06 23.80
N ARG A 172 -11.02 10.78 23.37
CA ARG A 172 -10.87 12.04 22.63
C ARG A 172 -10.14 13.06 23.50
N ARG A 173 -9.08 13.65 22.94
CA ARG A 173 -8.35 14.77 23.54
C ARG A 173 -9.36 15.89 23.83
N THR A 174 -9.64 16.12 25.11
CA THR A 174 -10.49 17.22 25.56
C THR A 174 -9.81 18.55 25.31
N GLU A 175 -10.62 19.53 24.92
CA GLU A 175 -10.29 20.95 24.87
C GLU A 175 -9.58 21.40 26.15
N ASN A 176 -8.61 22.30 26.00
CA ASN A 176 -8.06 23.27 26.98
C ASN A 176 -6.70 23.75 26.42
N ASN A 177 -6.29 25.00 26.37
CA ASN A 177 -6.83 26.30 26.77
C ASN A 177 -6.03 27.35 25.99
N ALA A 178 -6.68 28.14 25.13
CA ALA A 178 -6.08 29.39 24.64
C ALA A 178 -6.52 30.51 25.59
N THR A 179 -5.70 30.75 26.61
CA THR A 179 -5.82 31.93 27.48
C THR A 179 -4.53 32.72 27.31
N THR A 180 -4.67 33.94 26.75
CA THR A 180 -3.80 35.13 26.88
C THR A 180 -2.28 34.92 26.93
N TYR A 181 -1.54 35.44 25.95
CA TYR A 181 -0.93 36.78 25.98
C TYR A 181 -0.59 37.21 24.55
#